data_AF-A0A3B8L3I7-F1
#
_entry.id   AF-A0A3B8L3I7-F1
#
_cell.length_a   1.000
_cell.length_b   1.000
_cell.length_c   1.000
_cell.angle_alpha   90.00
_cell.angle_beta   90.00
_cell.angle_gamma   90.00
#
_symmetry.space_group_name_H-M   'P 1'
#
loop_
_entity.id
_entity.type
_entity.pdbx_description
1 polymer ?
#
loop_
_entity_poly.entity_id
_entity_poly.type
_entity_poly.pdbx_seq_one_letter_code
_entity_poly.pdbx_strand_id
1 'polypeptide(L)'
;PSLNFFHRVVAVIISCVLIHVVVSLKTPVSEEQSRLTWVDLGGHSPGELKSLATLALLVVAILAALGGLMISGQLTAPIAALLAAATTLGAFAINSLRRSQSGKHTKKAWWAEDRNWAAILCATAVWMHFYFA
;
A
#
# COMPACT_ATOMS: atom_id res chain seq x y z
N PRO A 1 7.40 24.33 -15.62
CA PRO A 1 7.24 22.86 -15.44
C PRO A 1 5.77 22.49 -15.17
N SER A 2 5.13 21.74 -16.07
CA SER A 2 3.76 21.23 -15.88
C SER A 2 3.79 19.95 -15.05
N LEU A 3 3.41 20.04 -13.77
CA LEU A 3 3.22 18.85 -12.93
C LEU A 3 2.12 17.97 -13.53
N ASN A 4 2.43 16.70 -13.81
CA ASN A 4 1.47 15.70 -14.30
C ASN A 4 0.28 15.60 -13.32
N PHE A 5 -0.93 15.37 -13.83
CA PHE A 5 -2.18 15.20 -13.06
C PHE A 5 -2.00 14.31 -11.82
N PHE A 6 -1.20 13.25 -11.91
CA PHE A 6 -0.92 12.36 -10.78
C PHE A 6 -0.24 13.03 -9.57
N HIS A 7 0.55 14.09 -9.75
CA HIS A 7 1.11 14.84 -8.62
C HIS A 7 0.00 15.52 -7.80
N ARG A 8 -1.08 15.97 -8.46
CA ARG A 8 -2.25 16.54 -7.78
C ARG A 8 -2.97 15.46 -6.99
N VAL A 9 -3.08 14.24 -7.52
CA VAL A 9 -3.67 13.09 -6.83
C VAL A 9 -2.89 12.77 -5.55
N VAL A 10 -1.55 12.74 -5.61
CA VAL A 10 -0.71 12.51 -4.42
C VAL A 10 -0.91 13.60 -3.37
N ALA A 11 -0.95 14.88 -3.77
CA ALA A 11 -1.22 15.98 -2.85
C ALA A 11 -2.60 15.87 -2.17
N VAL A 12 -3.62 15.45 -2.91
CA VAL A 12 -4.97 15.19 -2.38
C VAL A 12 -4.95 14.03 -1.39
N ILE A 13 -4.25 12.93 -1.69
CA ILE A 13 -4.11 11.78 -0.76
C ILE A 13 -3.47 12.22 0.55
N ILE A 14 -2.36 12.96 0.50
CA ILE A 14 -1.68 13.48 1.70
C ILE A 14 -2.64 14.37 2.51
N SER A 15 -3.37 15.25 1.82
CA SER A 15 -4.35 16.14 2.46
C SER A 15 -5.47 15.34 3.15
N CYS A 16 -6.01 14.32 2.47
CA CYS A 16 -7.02 13.42 3.04
C CYS A 16 -6.50 12.68 4.27
N VAL A 17 -5.26 12.17 4.24
CA VAL A 17 -4.63 11.50 5.38
C VAL A 17 -4.51 12.46 6.56
N LEU A 18 -4.00 13.67 6.35
CA LEU A 18 -3.87 14.68 7.40
C LEU A 18 -5.22 15.01 8.03
N ILE A 19 -6.25 15.23 7.20
CA ILE A 19 -7.61 15.49 7.68
C ILE A 19 -8.14 14.30 8.49
N HIS A 20 -7.97 13.07 8.01
CA HIS A 20 -8.41 11.88 8.73
C HIS A 20 -7.70 11.70 10.07
N VAL A 21 -6.39 11.98 10.13
CA VAL A 21 -5.63 11.94 11.39
C VAL A 21 -6.17 12.98 12.36
N VAL A 22 -6.38 14.22 11.93
CA VAL A 22 -6.92 15.30 12.77
C VAL A 22 -8.32 14.95 13.28
N VAL A 23 -9.21 14.47 12.41
CA VAL A 23 -10.56 14.05 12.77
C VAL A 23 -10.53 12.88 13.75
N SER A 24 -9.68 11.89 13.51
CA SER A 24 -9.51 10.72 14.38
C SER A 24 -9.04 11.13 15.78
N LEU A 25 -8.08 12.05 15.89
CA LEU A 25 -7.60 12.56 17.18
C LEU A 25 -8.67 13.37 17.94
N LYS A 26 -9.64 13.95 17.24
CA LYS A 26 -10.70 14.79 17.82
C LYS A 26 -12.02 14.04 18.03
N THR A 27 -12.14 12.82 17.52
CA THR A 27 -13.35 12.00 17.62
C THR A 27 -13.12 10.89 18.64
N PRO A 28 -13.84 10.86 19.78
CA PRO A 28 -13.75 9.75 20.70
C PRO A 28 -14.30 8.48 20.03
N VAL A 29 -13.44 7.49 19.82
CA VAL A 29 -13.85 6.18 19.28
C VAL A 29 -14.25 5.30 20.45
N SER A 30 -15.48 4.78 20.44
CA SER A 30 -15.93 3.81 21.44
C SER A 30 -15.07 2.54 21.37
N GLU A 31 -14.82 1.89 22.53
CA GLU A 31 -14.01 0.66 22.57
C GLU A 31 -14.54 -0.41 21.59
N GLU A 32 -15.86 -0.53 21.48
CA GLU A 32 -16.52 -1.47 20.56
C GLU A 32 -16.21 -1.18 19.08
N GLN A 33 -16.21 0.09 18.66
CA GLN A 33 -15.84 0.47 17.29
C GLN A 33 -14.34 0.33 17.00
N SER A 34 -13.48 0.55 18.00
CA SER A 34 -12.03 0.40 17.87
C SER A 34 -11.62 -1.07 17.63
N ARG A 35 -12.39 -2.00 18.23
CA ARG A 35 -12.24 -3.45 18.02
C ARG A 35 -12.50 -3.87 16.58
N LEU A 36 -13.46 -3.24 15.91
CA LEU A 36 -13.83 -3.58 14.53
C LEU A 36 -12.83 -3.12 13.46
N THR A 37 -11.87 -2.24 13.78
CA THR A 37 -11.02 -1.58 12.78
C THR A 37 -9.52 -1.82 12.94
N TRP A 38 -8.99 -1.81 14.17
CA TRP A 38 -7.54 -1.89 14.40
C TRP A 38 -7.13 -2.82 15.55
N VAL A 39 -7.93 -2.90 16.61
CA VAL A 39 -7.58 -3.62 17.84
C VAL A 39 -7.69 -5.14 17.66
N ASP A 40 -8.79 -5.67 17.10
CA ASP A 40 -8.95 -7.13 16.91
C ASP A 40 -8.16 -7.67 15.67
N LEU A 41 -7.61 -6.78 14.83
CA LEU A 41 -6.79 -7.13 13.65
C LEU A 41 -5.28 -7.29 13.96
N GLY A 42 -4.89 -7.24 15.24
CA GLY A 42 -3.50 -7.39 15.71
C GLY A 42 -2.63 -6.13 15.56
N GLY A 43 -3.22 -5.00 15.16
CA GLY A 43 -2.51 -3.76 14.80
C GLY A 43 -1.76 -3.05 15.93
N HIS A 44 -1.85 -3.54 17.17
CA HIS A 44 -1.15 -2.97 18.32
C HIS A 44 0.25 -3.54 18.55
N SER A 45 0.69 -4.57 17.83
CA SER A 45 2.06 -5.06 18.02
C SER A 45 3.06 -4.08 17.36
N PRO A 46 3.95 -3.42 18.14
CA PRO A 46 4.89 -2.44 17.58
C PRO A 46 5.83 -3.06 16.55
N GLY A 47 6.10 -4.37 16.68
CA GLY A 47 6.90 -5.15 15.74
C GLY A 47 6.25 -5.32 14.37
N GLU A 48 4.95 -5.64 14.29
CA GLU A 48 4.26 -5.77 13.01
C GLU A 48 4.09 -4.42 12.32
N LEU A 49 3.83 -3.35 13.08
CA LEU A 49 3.75 -2.00 12.52
C LEU A 49 5.09 -1.56 11.93
N LYS A 50 6.20 -1.78 12.65
CA LYS A 50 7.55 -1.49 12.15
C LYS A 50 7.87 -2.31 10.89
N SER A 51 7.52 -3.59 10.89
CA SER A 51 7.71 -4.50 9.75
C SER A 51 6.93 -4.06 8.51
N LEU A 52 5.67 -3.66 8.71
CA LEU A 52 4.81 -3.14 7.64
C LEU A 52 5.31 -1.80 7.10
N ALA A 53 5.67 -0.87 7.98
CA ALA A 53 6.23 0.43 7.59
C ALA A 53 7.54 0.27 6.83
N THR A 54 8.43 -0.63 7.28
CA THR A 54 9.69 -0.93 6.59
C THR A 54 9.43 -1.50 5.19
N LEU A 55 8.47 -2.42 5.06
CA LEU A 55 8.09 -2.97 3.76
C LEU A 55 7.52 -1.90 2.82
N ALA A 56 6.65 -1.03 3.33
CA ALA A 56 6.09 0.09 2.56
C ALA A 56 7.19 1.06 2.08
N LEU A 57 8.12 1.44 2.96
CA LEU A 57 9.26 2.29 2.60
C LEU A 57 10.15 1.64 1.52
N LEU A 58 10.40 0.33 1.64
CA LEU A 58 11.16 -0.41 0.64
C LEU A 58 10.47 -0.42 -0.73
N VAL A 59 9.15 -0.64 -0.76
CA VAL A 59 8.37 -0.54 -2.02
C VAL A 59 8.47 0.86 -2.61
N VAL A 60 8.28 1.91 -1.81
CA VAL A 60 8.40 3.30 -2.29
C VAL A 60 9.79 3.57 -2.85
N ALA A 61 10.85 3.09 -2.21
CA ALA A 61 12.22 3.23 -2.69
C ALA A 61 12.44 2.51 -4.03
N ILE A 62 11.92 1.29 -4.20
CA ILE A 62 12.00 0.55 -5.47
C ILE A 62 11.23 1.29 -6.57
N LEU A 63 10.03 1.77 -6.29
CA LEU A 63 9.24 2.54 -7.26
C LEU A 63 9.95 3.83 -7.67
N ALA A 64 10.53 4.57 -6.72
CA ALA A 64 11.31 5.76 -7.02
C ALA A 64 12.53 5.44 -7.90
N ALA A 65 13.23 4.33 -7.63
CA ALA A 65 14.35 3.88 -8.46
C ALA A 65 13.91 3.53 -9.89
N LEU A 66 12.78 2.82 -10.05
CA LEU A 66 12.21 2.52 -11.37
C LEU A 66 11.87 3.81 -12.14
N GLY A 67 11.29 4.80 -11.46
CA GLY A 67 11.01 6.11 -12.07
C GLY A 67 12.30 6.83 -12.49
N GLY A 68 13.35 6.77 -11.67
CA GLY A 68 14.67 7.29 -12.02
C GLY A 68 15.28 6.62 -13.25
N LEU A 69 15.15 5.30 -13.38
CA LEU A 69 15.62 4.54 -14.54
C LEU A 69 14.83 4.86 -15.82
N MET A 70 13.54 5.19 -15.70
CA MET A 70 12.76 5.70 -16.83
C MET A 70 13.25 7.08 -17.29
N ILE A 71 13.52 7.98 -16.34
CA ILE A 71 14.03 9.33 -16.65
C ILE A 71 15.40 9.27 -17.33
N SER A 72 16.25 8.31 -16.94
CA SER A 72 17.56 8.11 -17.57
C SER A 72 17.51 7.35 -18.91
N GLY A 73 16.32 6.95 -19.36
CA GLY A 73 16.12 6.21 -20.62
C GLY A 73 16.59 4.75 -20.58
N GLN A 74 16.97 4.24 -19.42
CA GLN A 74 17.45 2.85 -19.26
C GLN A 74 16.31 1.84 -19.24
N LEU A 75 15.08 2.28 -18.92
CA LEU A 75 13.91 1.42 -18.80
C LEU A 75 12.72 2.01 -19.55
N THR A 76 12.05 1.19 -20.34
CA THR A 76 10.82 1.60 -21.03
C THR A 76 9.62 1.57 -20.09
N ALA A 77 8.65 2.46 -20.32
CA ALA A 77 7.43 2.57 -19.50
C ALA A 77 6.68 1.23 -19.31
N PRO A 78 6.51 0.37 -20.34
CA PRO A 78 5.83 -0.91 -20.16
C PRO A 78 6.57 -1.86 -19.21
N ILE A 79 7.91 -1.92 -19.29
CA ILE A 79 8.72 -2.80 -18.44
C ILE A 79 8.71 -2.26 -17.01
N ALA A 80 8.89 -0.95 -16.84
CA ALA A 80 8.83 -0.30 -15.53
C ALA A 80 7.48 -0.52 -14.85
N ALA A 81 6.37 -0.41 -15.60
CA ALA A 81 5.02 -0.64 -15.09
C ALA A 81 4.81 -2.08 -14.61
N LEU A 82 5.31 -3.07 -15.36
CA LEU A 82 5.23 -4.48 -14.95
C LEU A 82 6.04 -4.74 -13.69
N LEU A 83 7.27 -4.22 -13.60
CA LEU A 83 8.12 -4.35 -12.41
C LEU A 83 7.50 -3.66 -11.20
N ALA A 84 6.89 -2.49 -11.38
CA ALA A 84 6.22 -1.74 -10.33
C ALA A 84 4.99 -2.49 -9.80
N ALA A 85 4.17 -3.05 -10.69
CA ALA A 85 3.03 -3.89 -10.34
C ALA A 85 3.44 -5.17 -9.60
N ALA A 86 4.46 -5.87 -10.12
CA ALA A 86 5.01 -7.08 -9.50
C ALA A 86 5.58 -6.79 -8.10
N THR A 87 6.31 -5.68 -7.95
CA THR A 87 6.84 -5.22 -6.65
C THR A 87 5.70 -5.00 -5.65
N THR A 88 4.62 -4.34 -6.10
CA THR A 88 3.44 -4.05 -5.26
C THR A 88 2.75 -5.34 -4.81
N LEU A 89 2.44 -6.25 -5.75
CA LEU A 89 1.85 -7.55 -5.41
C LEU A 89 2.75 -8.39 -4.50
N GLY A 90 4.07 -8.38 -4.76
CA GLY A 90 5.06 -9.07 -3.94
C GLY A 90 5.06 -8.59 -2.48
N ALA A 91 4.93 -7.28 -2.25
CA ALA A 91 4.82 -6.72 -0.91
C ALA A 91 3.54 -7.19 -0.19
N PHE A 92 2.40 -7.19 -0.88
CA PHE A 92 1.16 -7.73 -0.32
C PHE A 92 1.27 -9.24 -0.01
N ALA A 93 1.92 -10.02 -0.88
CA ALA A 93 2.16 -11.44 -0.66
C ALA A 93 3.06 -11.67 0.57
N ILE A 94 4.17 -10.93 0.70
CA ILE A 94 5.08 -11.01 1.86
C ILE A 94 4.32 -10.67 3.14
N ASN A 95 3.51 -9.60 3.15
CA ASN A 95 2.71 -9.23 4.31
C ASN A 95 1.64 -10.28 4.65
N SER A 96 1.00 -10.86 3.64
CA SER A 96 0.02 -11.95 3.81
C SER A 96 0.66 -13.18 4.46
N LEU A 97 1.82 -13.61 3.96
CA LEU A 97 2.58 -14.75 4.49
C LEU A 97 3.03 -14.53 5.93
N ARG A 98 3.55 -13.34 6.27
CA ARG A 98 3.95 -12.99 7.65
C ARG A 98 2.77 -13.10 8.62
N ARG A 99 1.59 -12.64 8.23
CA ARG A 99 0.37 -12.73 9.05
C ARG A 99 -0.18 -14.14 9.16
N SER A 100 -0.04 -14.93 8.09
CA SER A 100 -0.40 -16.36 8.07
C SER A 100 0.34 -17.17 9.13
N GLN A 101 1.60 -16.82 9.39
CA GLN A 101 2.44 -17.47 10.42
C GLN A 101 2.09 -17.02 11.85
N SER A 102 1.47 -15.85 12.02
CA SER A 102 1.09 -15.28 13.33
C SER A 102 -0.29 -15.73 13.84
N GLY A 103 -1.13 -16.38 13.03
CA GLY A 103 -2.54 -16.64 13.36
C GLY A 103 -3.04 -18.07 13.12
N LYS A 104 -4.14 -18.45 13.78
CA LYS A 104 -4.88 -19.71 13.49
C LYS A 104 -5.49 -19.61 12.08
N HIS A 105 -4.98 -20.44 11.17
CA HIS A 105 -5.49 -20.58 9.81
C HIS A 105 -6.96 -21.00 9.79
N THR A 106 -7.88 -20.06 9.53
CA THR A 106 -9.15 -20.41 8.89
C THR A 106 -8.91 -20.52 7.39
N LYS A 107 -9.18 -21.68 6.79
CA LYS A 107 -9.13 -21.90 5.34
C LYS A 107 -10.27 -21.10 4.67
N LYS A 108 -10.07 -19.80 4.46
CA LYS A 108 -10.92 -18.99 3.57
C LYS A 108 -10.40 -19.07 2.15
N ALA A 109 -11.32 -18.95 1.19
CA ALA A 109 -10.96 -18.84 -0.20
C ALA A 109 -10.26 -17.50 -0.46
N TRP A 110 -9.25 -17.49 -1.34
CA TRP A 110 -8.46 -16.29 -1.66
C TRP A 110 -9.31 -15.09 -2.08
N TRP A 111 -10.38 -15.31 -2.85
CA TRP A 111 -11.26 -14.25 -3.36
C TRP A 111 -12.21 -13.70 -2.30
N ALA A 112 -12.36 -14.38 -1.16
CA ALA A 112 -13.22 -13.95 -0.06
C ALA A 112 -12.50 -13.01 0.92
N GLU A 113 -11.22 -12.70 0.67
CA GLU A 113 -10.45 -11.76 1.47
C GLU A 113 -10.33 -10.40 0.76
N ASP A 114 -10.96 -9.37 1.33
CA ASP A 114 -10.95 -8.00 0.79
C ASP A 114 -9.54 -7.46 0.54
N ARG A 115 -8.56 -7.90 1.34
CA ARG A 115 -7.14 -7.52 1.20
C ARG A 115 -6.55 -7.94 -0.15
N ASN A 116 -6.98 -9.06 -0.68
CA ASN A 116 -6.48 -9.59 -1.95
C ASN A 116 -6.97 -8.74 -3.13
N TRP A 117 -8.21 -8.26 -3.06
CA TRP A 117 -8.75 -7.28 -4.00
C TRP A 117 -8.05 -5.93 -3.87
N ALA A 118 -7.79 -5.46 -2.64
CA ALA A 118 -7.03 -4.24 -2.41
C ALA A 118 -5.62 -4.32 -3.01
N ALA A 119 -4.94 -5.47 -2.89
CA ALA A 119 -3.63 -5.71 -3.50
C ALA A 119 -3.67 -5.58 -5.03
N ILE A 120 -4.66 -6.21 -5.67
CA ILE A 120 -4.84 -6.14 -7.13
C ILE A 120 -5.11 -4.70 -7.57
N LEU A 121 -6.07 -4.01 -6.93
CA LEU A 121 -6.41 -2.63 -7.27
C LEU A 121 -5.22 -1.69 -7.11
N CYS A 122 -4.43 -1.86 -6.03
CA CYS A 122 -3.23 -1.08 -5.81
C CYS A 122 -2.18 -1.34 -6.90
N ALA A 123 -1.93 -2.60 -7.23
CA ALA A 123 -0.99 -2.97 -8.29
C ALA A 123 -1.42 -2.44 -9.66
N THR A 124 -2.71 -2.48 -9.98
CA THR A 124 -3.26 -1.89 -11.21
C THR A 124 -3.06 -0.38 -11.24
N ALA A 125 -3.34 0.32 -10.14
CA ALA A 125 -3.12 1.77 -10.06
C ALA A 125 -1.63 2.13 -10.25
N VAL A 126 -0.71 1.40 -9.62
CA VAL A 126 0.73 1.58 -9.80
C VAL A 126 1.17 1.27 -11.23
N TRP A 127 0.65 0.20 -11.83
CA TRP A 127 0.92 -0.13 -13.24
C TRP A 127 0.50 1.02 -14.16
N MET A 128 -0.72 1.52 -14.01
CA MET A 128 -1.23 2.65 -14.82
C MET A 128 -0.36 3.90 -14.63
N HIS A 129 0.09 4.15 -13.41
CA HIS A 129 0.94 5.30 -13.12
C HIS A 129 2.26 5.26 -13.90
N PHE A 130 2.91 4.08 -13.97
CA PHE A 130 4.16 3.92 -14.71
C PHE A 130 3.96 3.76 -16.22
N TYR A 131 2.85 3.16 -16.66
CA TYR A 131 2.61 2.90 -18.07
C TYR A 131 2.28 4.19 -18.85
N PHE A 132 1.57 5.12 -18.20
CA PHE A 132 1.15 6.39 -18.79
C PHE A 132 1.95 7.61 -18.31
N ALA A 133 3.07 7.40 -17.60
CA ALA A 133 4.01 8.44 -17.20
C ALA A 133 4.91 8.85 -18.37
#